data_AF-A0A2Y9CAP2-F1
#
_entry.id   AF-A0A2Y9CAP2-F1
#
_cell.length_a   1.000
_cell.length_b   1.000
_cell.length_c   1.000
_cell.angle_alpha   90.00
_cell.angle_beta   90.00
_cell.angle_gamma   90.00
#
_symmetry.space_group_name_H-M   'P 1'
#
loop_
_entity.id
_entity.type
_entity.pdbx_description
1 polymer ?
#
loop_
_entity_poly.entity_id
_entity_poly.type
_entity_poly.pdbx_seq_one_letter_code
_entity_poly.pdbx_strand_id
1 'polypeptide(L)'
;MNKITADFFKNSSIPNNSDTNEIMDFLCQPESVNQMIAMSKVGLPALTGVVKELEDKFADCKLFPLNHNAEDCNAPNRRNIGWMVRFVMKAYGYTPIAKGFPDANDSLERTRIGKFSGSKYFGTAAVYAKTISNPQYKLVVTSV
;
A
#
# COMPACT_ATOMS: atom_id res chain seq x y z
N MET A 1 -11.74 10.48 -9.70
CA MET A 1 -10.49 9.69 -9.77
C MET A 1 -9.32 10.63 -9.71
N ASN A 2 -8.41 10.45 -8.74
CA ASN A 2 -7.23 11.31 -8.61
C ASN A 2 -6.18 10.98 -9.70
N LYS A 3 -5.20 11.88 -9.91
CA LYS A 3 -4.17 11.72 -10.95
C LYS A 3 -3.28 10.48 -10.73
N ILE A 4 -2.92 10.16 -9.48
CA ILE A 4 -2.11 8.98 -9.13
C ILE A 4 -2.85 7.69 -9.51
N THR A 5 -4.15 7.61 -9.20
CA THR A 5 -5.03 6.48 -9.56
C THR A 5 -5.10 6.30 -11.07
N ALA A 6 -5.33 7.38 -11.83
CA ALA A 6 -5.35 7.32 -13.29
C ALA A 6 -4.01 6.87 -13.87
N ASP A 7 -2.89 7.37 -13.35
CA ASP A 7 -1.55 6.99 -13.83
C ASP A 7 -1.18 5.54 -13.47
N PHE A 8 -1.70 5.01 -12.35
CA PHE A 8 -1.52 3.62 -11.96
C PHE A 8 -2.18 2.67 -12.96
N PHE A 9 -3.47 2.86 -13.25
CA PHE A 9 -4.22 1.92 -14.11
C PHE A 9 -3.82 1.99 -15.59
N LYS A 10 -3.15 3.06 -16.04
CA LYS A 10 -2.59 3.11 -17.40
C LYS A 10 -1.54 2.02 -17.67
N ASN A 11 -0.79 1.62 -16.64
CA ASN A 11 0.35 0.71 -16.77
C ASN A 11 0.26 -0.52 -15.85
N SER A 12 -0.92 -0.77 -15.26
CA SER A 12 -1.15 -1.87 -14.32
C SER A 12 -1.91 -2.99 -15.00
N SER A 13 -1.57 -4.24 -14.66
CA SER A 13 -2.36 -5.42 -15.02
C SER A 13 -3.48 -5.73 -14.04
N ILE A 14 -3.58 -4.96 -12.94
CA ILE A 14 -4.68 -5.12 -11.98
C ILE A 14 -5.98 -4.64 -12.63
N PRO A 15 -7.10 -5.37 -12.49
CA PRO A 15 -8.38 -4.97 -13.05
C PRO A 15 -8.73 -3.53 -12.66
N ASN A 16 -9.13 -2.71 -13.62
CA ASN A 16 -9.67 -1.38 -13.35
C ASN A 16 -11.19 -1.49 -13.19
N ASN A 17 -11.63 -1.68 -11.95
CA ASN A 17 -13.05 -1.79 -11.56
C ASN A 17 -13.38 -0.86 -10.39
N SER A 18 -14.64 -0.77 -9.99
CA SER A 18 -15.10 0.11 -8.89
C SER A 18 -14.28 -0.09 -7.61
N ASP A 19 -14.12 -1.34 -7.17
CA ASP A 19 -13.49 -1.67 -5.89
C ASP A 19 -12.00 -1.29 -5.90
N THR A 20 -11.29 -1.62 -6.98
CA THR A 20 -9.88 -1.25 -7.14
C THR A 20 -9.66 0.26 -7.24
N ASN A 21 -10.61 1.00 -7.81
CA ASN A 21 -10.57 2.46 -7.86
C ASN A 21 -10.78 3.07 -6.48
N GLU A 22 -11.76 2.57 -5.71
CA GLU A 22 -12.03 3.03 -4.34
C GLU A 22 -10.87 2.73 -3.40
N ILE A 23 -10.29 1.54 -3.50
CA ILE A 23 -9.07 1.17 -2.75
C ILE A 23 -7.92 2.12 -3.10
N MET A 24 -7.67 2.36 -4.39
CA MET A 24 -6.57 3.22 -4.81
C MET A 24 -6.80 4.68 -4.39
N ASP A 25 -8.04 5.18 -4.50
CA ASP A 25 -8.40 6.51 -4.04
C ASP A 25 -8.24 6.62 -2.51
N PHE A 26 -8.62 5.61 -1.72
CA PHE A 26 -8.36 5.54 -0.27
C PHE A 26 -6.86 5.59 0.05
N LEU A 27 -6.03 4.78 -0.64
CA LEU A 27 -4.59 4.76 -0.42
C LEU A 27 -3.90 6.08 -0.78
N CYS A 28 -4.49 6.85 -1.71
CA CYS A 28 -3.98 8.14 -2.13
C CYS A 28 -4.45 9.32 -1.26
N GLN A 29 -5.37 9.10 -0.31
CA GLN A 29 -5.81 10.15 0.61
C GLN A 29 -4.61 10.70 1.40
N PRO A 30 -4.49 12.02 1.60
CA PRO A 30 -3.39 12.62 2.35
C PRO A 30 -3.18 11.98 3.72
N GLU A 31 -4.26 11.62 4.41
CA GLU A 31 -4.26 10.97 5.71
C GLU A 31 -3.64 9.57 5.63
N SER A 32 -4.10 8.73 4.69
CA SER A 32 -3.57 7.40 4.42
C SER A 32 -2.08 7.44 4.08
N VAL A 33 -1.69 8.35 3.17
CA VAL A 33 -0.29 8.54 2.79
C VAL A 33 0.55 8.98 3.99
N ASN A 34 0.05 9.93 4.79
CA ASN A 34 0.76 10.40 5.98
C ASN A 34 0.96 9.28 7.01
N GLN A 35 -0.06 8.45 7.26
CA GLN A 35 0.05 7.28 8.13
C GLN A 35 1.06 6.26 7.61
N MET A 36 1.03 5.94 6.31
CA MET A 36 2.00 5.03 5.68
C MET A 36 3.44 5.56 5.76
N ILE A 37 3.64 6.88 5.55
CA ILE A 37 4.93 7.55 5.72
C ILE A 37 5.37 7.54 7.19
N ALA A 38 4.47 7.79 8.13
CA ALA A 38 4.78 7.78 9.56
C ALA A 38 5.27 6.40 10.01
N MET A 39 4.60 5.31 9.60
CA MET A 39 5.05 3.95 9.87
C MET A 39 6.43 3.67 9.26
N SER A 40 6.65 4.12 8.03
CA SER A 40 7.93 3.95 7.34
C SER A 40 9.08 4.67 8.07
N LYS A 41 8.83 5.87 8.61
CA LYS A 41 9.83 6.63 9.38
C LYS A 41 10.26 5.93 10.68
N VAL A 42 9.40 5.10 11.27
CA VAL A 42 9.72 4.31 12.47
C VAL A 42 10.17 2.87 12.13
N GLY A 43 10.48 2.60 10.86
CA GLY A 43 11.00 1.30 10.41
C GLY A 43 9.95 0.18 10.34
N LEU A 44 8.66 0.52 10.34
CA LEU A 44 7.57 -0.45 10.23
C LEU A 44 7.06 -0.54 8.79
N PRO A 45 6.39 -1.65 8.40
CA PRO A 45 5.77 -1.74 7.09
C PRO A 45 4.76 -0.62 6.87
N ALA A 46 4.79 0.03 5.69
CA ALA A 46 3.93 1.17 5.39
C ALA A 46 2.45 0.86 5.59
N LEU A 47 2.01 -0.31 5.12
CA LEU A 47 0.62 -0.77 5.20
C LEU A 47 0.09 -0.84 6.64
N THR A 48 0.97 -1.00 7.65
CA THR A 48 0.59 -1.05 9.08
C THR A 48 -0.30 0.11 9.50
N GLY A 49 -0.09 1.31 8.93
CA GLY A 49 -0.81 2.52 9.33
C GLY A 49 -2.27 2.57 8.87
N VAL A 50 -2.60 1.82 7.80
CA VAL A 50 -3.89 1.91 7.11
C VAL A 50 -4.62 0.55 7.02
N VAL A 51 -3.95 -0.55 7.37
CA VAL A 51 -4.42 -1.92 7.10
C VAL A 51 -5.78 -2.22 7.73
N LYS A 52 -6.03 -1.74 8.95
CA LYS A 52 -7.32 -1.98 9.62
C LYS A 52 -8.47 -1.32 8.86
N GLU A 53 -8.32 -0.05 8.52
CA GLU A 53 -9.36 0.68 7.78
C GLU A 53 -9.53 0.14 6.36
N LEU A 54 -8.43 -0.26 5.71
CA LEU A 54 -8.46 -0.95 4.42
C LEU A 54 -9.31 -2.23 4.50
N GLU A 55 -9.07 -3.07 5.51
CA GLU A 55 -9.83 -4.31 5.70
C GLU A 55 -11.28 -4.02 6.07
N ASP A 56 -11.53 -3.11 7.00
CA ASP A 56 -12.89 -2.77 7.45
C ASP A 56 -13.77 -2.24 6.28
N LYS A 57 -13.16 -1.58 5.28
CA LYS A 57 -13.87 -1.07 4.09
C LYS A 57 -13.96 -2.08 2.94
N PHE A 58 -12.91 -2.85 2.70
CA PHE A 58 -12.73 -3.56 1.43
C PHE A 58 -12.51 -5.07 1.57
N ALA A 59 -12.56 -5.65 2.77
CA ALA A 59 -12.39 -7.09 2.95
C ALA A 59 -13.41 -7.91 2.14
N ASP A 60 -14.67 -7.47 2.13
CA ASP A 60 -15.81 -8.19 1.56
C ASP A 60 -16.38 -7.52 0.30
N CYS A 61 -15.60 -6.69 -0.39
CA CYS A 61 -16.04 -6.10 -1.65
C CYS A 61 -16.20 -7.16 -2.76
N LYS A 62 -17.02 -6.86 -3.77
CA LYS A 62 -17.54 -7.89 -4.69
C LYS A 62 -16.57 -8.29 -5.79
N LEU A 63 -15.84 -7.32 -6.33
CA LEU A 63 -14.98 -7.46 -7.50
C LEU A 63 -13.50 -7.60 -7.11
N PHE A 64 -13.15 -7.30 -5.85
CA PHE A 64 -11.77 -7.36 -5.37
C PHE A 64 -11.63 -7.71 -3.86
N PRO A 65 -12.30 -8.77 -3.37
CA PRO A 65 -12.30 -9.08 -1.93
C PRO A 65 -10.88 -9.32 -1.39
N LEU A 66 -10.62 -8.87 -0.17
CA LEU A 66 -9.34 -9.03 0.53
C LEU A 66 -9.40 -10.07 1.65
N ASN A 67 -10.61 -10.51 2.03
CA ASN A 67 -10.86 -11.57 3.01
C ASN A 67 -10.27 -12.92 2.59
N HIS A 68 -10.44 -13.95 3.41
CA HIS A 68 -9.97 -15.32 3.12
C HIS A 68 -11.08 -16.24 2.57
N ASN A 69 -12.20 -15.69 2.11
CA ASN A 69 -13.37 -16.44 1.67
C ASN A 69 -13.29 -16.84 0.18
N ALA A 70 -12.15 -17.41 -0.24
CA ALA A 70 -11.91 -17.95 -1.58
C ALA A 70 -10.89 -19.10 -1.51
N GLU A 71 -10.78 -19.91 -2.57
CA GLU A 71 -9.90 -21.09 -2.61
C GLU A 71 -8.42 -20.76 -2.34
N ASP A 72 -7.93 -19.64 -2.89
CA ASP A 72 -6.59 -19.11 -2.64
C ASP A 72 -6.56 -18.06 -1.51
N CYS A 73 -7.63 -18.03 -0.73
CA CYS A 73 -7.91 -17.02 0.27
C CYS A 73 -7.80 -15.60 -0.30
N ASN A 74 -8.03 -15.30 -1.59
CA ASN A 74 -7.78 -13.99 -2.23
C ASN A 74 -6.33 -13.47 -2.12
N ALA A 75 -5.34 -14.36 -2.04
CA ALA A 75 -3.93 -13.98 -1.95
C ALA A 75 -3.44 -13.04 -3.09
N PRO A 76 -3.86 -13.21 -4.37
CA PRO A 76 -3.53 -12.31 -5.46
C PRO A 76 -4.01 -10.87 -5.22
N ASN A 77 -5.24 -10.69 -4.74
CA ASN A 77 -5.79 -9.35 -4.45
C ASN A 77 -4.98 -8.66 -3.36
N ARG A 78 -4.63 -9.38 -2.29
CA ARG A 78 -3.76 -8.83 -1.24
C ARG A 78 -2.35 -8.52 -1.72
N ARG A 79 -1.77 -9.32 -2.62
CA ARG A 79 -0.47 -9.01 -3.25
C ARG A 79 -0.57 -7.72 -4.07
N ASN A 80 -1.67 -7.54 -4.79
CA ASN A 80 -1.97 -6.36 -5.58
C ASN A 80 -2.13 -5.08 -4.73
N ILE A 81 -2.63 -5.16 -3.50
CA ILE A 81 -2.56 -4.05 -2.53
C ILE A 81 -1.10 -3.64 -2.28
N GLY A 82 -0.19 -4.61 -2.12
CA GLY A 82 1.24 -4.32 -1.97
C GLY A 82 1.81 -3.53 -3.17
N TRP A 83 1.37 -3.85 -4.39
CA TRP A 83 1.74 -3.12 -5.60
C TRP A 83 1.15 -1.71 -5.65
N MET A 84 -0.12 -1.54 -5.26
CA MET A 84 -0.76 -0.22 -5.13
C MET A 84 -0.03 0.67 -4.14
N VAL A 85 0.24 0.16 -2.93
CA VAL A 85 1.01 0.87 -1.89
C VAL A 85 2.39 1.27 -2.41
N ARG A 86 3.09 0.36 -3.10
CA ARG A 86 4.40 0.66 -3.69
C ARG A 86 4.33 1.82 -4.67
N PHE A 87 3.31 1.85 -5.53
CA PHE A 87 3.13 2.91 -6.50
C PHE A 87 2.86 4.27 -5.83
N VAL A 88 1.94 4.30 -4.86
CA VAL A 88 1.61 5.50 -4.09
C VAL A 88 2.85 6.01 -3.35
N MET A 89 3.52 5.16 -2.57
CA MET A 89 4.70 5.54 -1.79
C MET A 89 5.82 6.11 -2.67
N LYS A 90 6.05 5.52 -3.86
CA LYS A 90 7.04 6.01 -4.83
C LYS A 90 6.73 7.43 -5.30
N ALA A 91 5.45 7.77 -5.50
CA ALA A 91 5.03 9.10 -5.90
C ALA A 91 5.40 10.18 -4.84
N TYR A 92 5.49 9.79 -3.57
CA TYR A 92 5.95 10.61 -2.44
C TYR A 92 7.43 10.43 -2.08
N GLY A 93 8.17 9.67 -2.89
CA GLY A 93 9.62 9.50 -2.79
C GLY A 93 10.11 8.40 -1.87
N TYR A 94 9.22 7.49 -1.49
CA TYR A 94 9.52 6.34 -0.67
C TYR A 94 9.59 5.07 -1.52
N THR A 95 10.69 4.32 -1.41
CA THR A 95 10.83 3.01 -2.08
C THR A 95 10.99 1.91 -1.06
N PRO A 96 10.56 0.66 -1.38
CA PRO A 96 10.81 -0.48 -0.53
C PRO A 96 12.31 -0.63 -0.22
N ILE A 97 12.63 -1.01 1.02
CA ILE A 97 14.00 -1.39 1.40
C ILE A 97 14.27 -2.79 0.83
N ALA A 98 15.41 -2.99 0.18
CA ALA A 98 15.84 -4.30 -0.29
C ALA A 98 16.67 -5.01 0.80
N LYS A 99 16.44 -6.32 1.00
CA LYS A 99 17.32 -7.18 1.78
C LYS A 99 18.56 -7.50 0.95
N GLY A 100 19.68 -6.85 1.24
CA GLY A 100 21.04 -7.33 0.96
C GLY A 100 21.44 -7.67 -0.49
N PHE A 101 20.54 -7.59 -1.47
CA PHE A 101 20.79 -7.96 -2.87
C PHE A 101 20.05 -6.98 -3.81
N PRO A 102 20.74 -6.32 -4.75
CA PRO A 102 20.14 -5.32 -5.64
C PRO A 102 19.16 -5.88 -6.68
N ASP A 103 19.25 -7.17 -7.04
CA ASP A 103 18.72 -7.65 -8.33
C ASP A 103 17.58 -8.69 -8.25
N ALA A 104 17.09 -9.04 -7.06
CA ALA A 104 15.95 -9.95 -6.97
C ALA A 104 14.64 -9.15 -6.94
N ASN A 105 13.78 -9.33 -7.94
CA ASN A 105 12.40 -8.82 -7.99
C ASN A 105 11.53 -9.22 -6.76
N ASP A 106 12.05 -10.09 -5.86
CA ASP A 106 11.44 -10.54 -4.60
C ASP A 106 12.29 -10.25 -3.35
N SER A 107 13.39 -9.49 -3.47
CA SER A 107 14.32 -9.16 -2.36
C SER A 107 13.84 -7.99 -1.50
N LEU A 108 12.55 -7.65 -1.51
CA LEU A 108 12.04 -6.57 -0.68
C LEU A 108 11.98 -7.02 0.77
N GLU A 109 12.46 -6.18 1.68
CA GLU A 109 12.32 -6.40 3.11
C GLU A 109 10.84 -6.34 3.49
N ARG A 110 10.24 -7.52 3.62
CA ARG A 110 8.90 -7.72 4.16
C ARG A 110 9.02 -8.07 5.63
N THR A 111 8.42 -7.23 6.47
CA THR A 111 8.37 -7.43 7.91
C THR A 111 6.94 -7.70 8.32
N ARG A 112 6.78 -8.37 9.47
CA ARG A 112 5.47 -8.66 10.05
C ARG A 112 4.70 -7.36 10.28
N ILE A 113 3.45 -7.33 9.87
CA ILE A 113 2.53 -6.28 10.28
C ILE A 113 2.24 -6.50 11.77
N GLY A 114 2.52 -5.48 12.60
CA GLY A 114 2.40 -5.59 14.04
C GLY A 114 0.96 -5.92 14.48
N LYS A 115 0.79 -6.72 15.55
CA LYS A 115 -0.54 -7.09 16.06
C LYS A 115 -1.41 -5.88 16.42
N PHE A 116 -0.78 -4.79 16.88
CA PHE A 116 -1.46 -3.54 17.21
C PHE A 116 -2.16 -2.88 16.01
N SER A 117 -1.79 -3.25 14.78
CA SER A 117 -2.42 -2.72 13.57
C SER A 117 -3.88 -3.18 13.40
N GLY A 118 -4.29 -4.25 14.09
CA GLY A 118 -5.63 -4.84 13.92
C GLY A 118 -5.84 -5.62 12.62
N SER A 119 -4.78 -5.86 11.82
CA SER A 119 -4.84 -6.64 10.59
C SER A 119 -5.30 -8.08 10.82
N LYS A 120 -6.28 -8.53 10.02
CA LYS A 120 -6.82 -9.90 10.02
C LYS A 120 -6.33 -10.71 8.82
N TYR A 121 -6.20 -10.07 7.67
CA TYR A 121 -5.98 -10.73 6.38
C TYR A 121 -4.56 -10.51 5.82
N PHE A 122 -3.85 -9.46 6.27
CA PHE A 122 -2.44 -9.22 5.90
C PHE A 122 -1.47 -9.61 7.03
N GLY A 123 -0.50 -10.49 6.74
CA GLY A 123 0.51 -10.91 7.71
C GLY A 123 1.84 -10.14 7.63
N THR A 124 2.27 -9.77 6.43
CA THR A 124 3.55 -9.10 6.17
C THR A 124 3.42 -8.07 5.05
N ALA A 125 4.16 -6.98 5.16
CA ALA A 125 4.22 -5.93 4.13
C ALA A 125 5.64 -5.35 4.03
N ALA A 126 5.91 -4.62 2.95
CA ALA A 126 7.22 -4.02 2.71
C ALA A 126 7.47 -2.82 3.65
N VAL A 127 8.70 -2.70 4.11
CA VAL A 127 9.23 -1.50 4.79
C VAL A 127 9.78 -0.54 3.74
N TYR A 128 9.60 0.76 3.95
CA TYR A 128 9.99 1.79 2.98
C TYR A 128 10.95 2.80 3.60
N ALA A 129 11.84 3.33 2.78
CA ALA A 129 12.72 4.45 3.13
C ALA A 129 12.55 5.58 2.11
N LYS A 130 12.83 6.81 2.53
CA LYS A 130 12.84 7.98 1.63
C LYS A 130 14.13 7.95 0.81
N THR A 131 14.03 7.63 -0.47
CA THR A 131 15.18 7.43 -1.36
C THR A 131 15.19 8.36 -2.57
N ILE A 132 14.04 8.98 -2.89
CA ILE A 132 13.93 9.92 -4.02
C ILE A 132 13.92 11.34 -3.45
N SER A 133 14.95 12.12 -3.78
CA SER A 133 15.12 13.49 -3.28
C SER A 133 14.06 14.47 -3.80
N ASN A 134 13.64 14.29 -5.06
CA ASN A 134 12.64 15.13 -5.74
C ASN A 134 11.41 14.29 -6.13
N PRO A 135 10.51 13.99 -5.20
CA PRO A 135 9.29 13.23 -5.49
C PRO A 135 8.27 14.04 -6.28
N GLN A 136 7.34 13.35 -6.94
CA GLN A 136 6.25 13.95 -7.71
C GLN A 136 5.28 14.73 -6.80
N TYR A 137 5.07 14.24 -5.57
CA TYR A 137 4.20 14.86 -4.59
C TYR A 137 4.91 15.05 -3.26
N LYS A 138 4.49 16.09 -2.51
CA LYS A 138 4.93 16.37 -1.15
C LYS A 138 3.70 16.61 -0.29
N LEU A 139 3.65 15.98 0.89
CA LEU A 139 2.65 16.31 1.90
C LEU A 139 3.08 17.59 2.63
N VAL A 140 2.16 18.53 2.75
CA VAL A 140 2.33 19.73 3.57
C VAL A 140 1.37 19.59 4.75
N VAL A 141 1.93 19.33 5.94
CA VAL A 141 1.15 19.32 7.18
C VAL A 141 1.08 20.76 7.68
N THR A 142 -0.11 21.33 7.70
CA THR A 142 -0.36 22.64 8.31
C THR A 142 -0.92 22.40 9.71
N SER A 143 -0.29 22.98 10.72
CA SER A 143 -0.88 23.05 12.05
C SER A 143 -2.05 24.02 12.00
N VAL A 144 -3.21 23.60 12.49
CA VAL A 144 -4.38 24.46 12.70
C VAL A 144 -4.25 25.17 14.04
#